data_AF-A0A5C3N9K5-F1
#
_entry.id   AF-A0A5C3N9K5-F1
#
_cell.length_a   1.000
_cell.length_b   1.000
_cell.length_c   1.000
_cell.angle_alpha   90.00
_cell.angle_beta   90.00
_cell.angle_gamma   90.00
#
_symmetry.space_group_name_H-M   'P 1'
#
loop_
_entity.id
_entity.type
_entity.pdbx_description
1 polymer ?
#
loop_
_entity_poly.entity_id
_entity_poly.type
_entity_poly.pdbx_seq_one_letter_code
_entity_poly.pdbx_strand_id
1 'polypeptide(L)'
;MYSSFPNDTSDSGYNILNSSVCQNAWEHSNQSEYYSNASFNALMTQCIGTVLGADRTNFWTAYCNNPPNDNCPYGYCPNTDVAGQLTRIAAYITSFATACVLAMVENRPDVVWAQLLTIYSILISTFISVLHGNQLGRVHAELALLIVGSPLTCYLWLQTIYSLIWFRRFKWDATSIARTILLISAFVIYTLFVVFTLVDKAGNSMFSQESCYKKKVGLFAPFFLLTNGGVVICGAILLFVNIFILVEWNRHAGCGRSMRTPASSLSPGCHS
;
A
#
# COMPACT_ATOMS: atom_id res chain seq x y z
N MET A 1 2.32 10.59 -23.36
CA MET A 1 2.10 10.16 -24.76
C MET A 1 0.98 9.14 -24.74
N TYR A 2 -0.25 9.60 -24.90
CA TYR A 2 -1.41 8.73 -25.10
C TYR A 2 -1.50 8.49 -26.61
N SER A 3 -1.25 7.25 -27.04
CA SER A 3 -1.59 6.82 -28.39
C SER A 3 -3.12 6.75 -28.47
N SER A 4 -3.71 7.80 -29.02
CA SER A 4 -5.07 7.79 -29.55
C SER A 4 -5.19 6.63 -30.54
N PHE A 5 -5.98 5.62 -30.18
CA PHE A 5 -6.32 4.53 -31.08
C PHE A 5 -7.05 5.10 -32.31
N PRO A 6 -6.71 4.63 -33.53
CA PRO A 6 -7.35 5.08 -34.74
C PRO A 6 -8.83 4.67 -34.71
N ASN A 7 -9.68 5.66 -34.97
CA ASN A 7 -11.10 5.50 -35.17
C ASN A 7 -11.31 4.99 -36.62
N ASP A 8 -10.87 3.77 -36.90
CA ASP A 8 -11.12 3.13 -38.19
C ASP A 8 -12.46 2.43 -38.16
N THR A 9 -13.39 3.00 -38.92
CA THR A 9 -14.62 2.38 -39.39
C THR A 9 -14.27 1.14 -40.21
N SER A 10 -14.12 -0.01 -39.55
CA SER A 10 -14.24 -1.32 -40.15
C SER A 10 -15.09 -2.22 -39.25
N ASP A 11 -16.13 -2.74 -39.86
CA ASP A 11 -17.36 -3.26 -39.27
C ASP A 11 -17.21 -4.74 -38.82
N SER A 12 -16.16 -5.09 -38.07
CA SER A 12 -15.88 -6.51 -37.74
C SER A 12 -15.38 -6.82 -36.32
N GLY A 13 -15.21 -5.83 -35.44
CA GLY A 13 -14.79 -6.08 -34.05
C GLY A 13 -15.94 -6.12 -33.02
N TYR A 14 -16.98 -5.32 -33.21
CA TYR A 14 -18.06 -5.15 -32.23
C TYR A 14 -19.14 -6.24 -32.25
N ASN A 15 -19.19 -7.09 -33.29
CA ASN A 15 -20.18 -8.17 -33.41
C ASN A 15 -19.75 -9.51 -32.79
N ILE A 16 -18.52 -9.63 -32.28
CA ILE A 16 -18.00 -10.91 -31.77
C ILE A 16 -18.32 -11.09 -30.28
N LEU A 17 -18.53 -10.00 -29.54
CA LEU A 17 -19.17 -10.02 -28.21
C LEU A 17 -20.69 -10.19 -28.26
N ASN A 18 -21.32 -10.02 -29.43
CA ASN A 18 -22.75 -10.29 -29.63
C ASN A 18 -23.02 -11.78 -29.94
N SER A 19 -21.97 -12.58 -30.06
CA SER A 19 -22.12 -14.03 -30.01
C SER A 19 -22.57 -14.40 -28.61
N SER A 20 -23.83 -14.83 -28.49
CA SER A 20 -24.39 -15.38 -27.25
C SER A 20 -23.48 -16.44 -26.63
N VAL A 21 -22.65 -17.10 -27.42
CA VAL A 21 -21.62 -18.05 -26.97
C VAL A 21 -20.51 -17.36 -26.17
N CYS A 22 -19.95 -16.25 -26.64
CA CYS A 22 -18.89 -15.54 -25.93
C CYS A 22 -19.42 -14.87 -24.65
N GLN A 23 -20.62 -14.29 -24.70
CA GLN A 23 -21.28 -13.74 -23.52
C GLN A 23 -21.63 -14.82 -22.48
N ASN A 24 -22.22 -15.93 -22.92
CA ASN A 24 -22.55 -17.04 -22.02
C ASN A 24 -21.29 -17.66 -21.40
N ALA A 25 -20.26 -17.88 -22.21
CA ALA A 25 -18.98 -18.35 -21.71
C ALA A 25 -18.35 -17.32 -20.75
N TRP A 26 -18.53 -16.02 -20.97
CA TRP A 26 -18.06 -14.99 -20.05
C TRP A 26 -18.78 -15.04 -18.71
N GLU A 27 -20.11 -15.10 -18.71
CA GLU A 27 -20.93 -15.16 -17.49
C GLU A 27 -20.61 -16.40 -16.64
N HIS A 28 -20.33 -17.54 -17.29
CA HIS A 28 -19.97 -18.79 -16.62
C HIS A 28 -18.49 -18.90 -16.29
N SER A 29 -17.67 -17.97 -16.78
CA SER A 29 -16.22 -18.00 -16.59
C SER A 29 -15.76 -17.84 -15.14
N ASN A 30 -16.67 -17.52 -14.21
CA ASN A 30 -16.38 -17.48 -12.78
C ASN A 30 -16.75 -18.78 -12.04
N GLN A 31 -17.34 -19.78 -12.69
CA GLN A 31 -17.72 -21.04 -12.05
C GLN A 31 -16.56 -22.04 -12.07
N SER A 32 -16.28 -22.71 -10.95
CA SER A 32 -15.12 -23.61 -10.80
C SER A 32 -15.11 -24.78 -11.79
N GLU A 33 -16.29 -25.24 -12.22
CA GLU A 33 -16.46 -26.35 -13.16
C GLU A 33 -15.91 -26.04 -14.56
N TYR A 34 -15.91 -24.76 -14.96
CA TYR A 34 -15.55 -24.34 -16.31
C TYR A 34 -14.05 -24.03 -16.47
N TYR A 35 -13.36 -23.60 -15.40
CA TYR A 35 -11.90 -23.31 -15.45
C TYR A 35 -11.04 -24.52 -15.77
N SER A 36 -11.44 -25.72 -15.32
CA SER A 36 -10.68 -26.95 -15.58
C SER A 36 -10.89 -27.51 -16.98
N ASN A 37 -11.88 -27.01 -17.72
CA ASN A 37 -12.21 -27.52 -19.04
C ASN A 37 -11.35 -26.83 -20.11
N ALA A 38 -10.43 -27.58 -20.72
CA ALA A 38 -9.54 -27.08 -21.76
C ALA A 38 -10.28 -26.50 -22.98
N SER A 39 -11.42 -27.10 -23.36
CA SER A 39 -12.24 -26.64 -24.49
C SER A 39 -12.91 -25.29 -24.20
N PHE A 40 -13.39 -25.11 -22.97
CA PHE A 40 -13.94 -23.85 -22.51
C PHE A 40 -12.88 -22.76 -22.43
N ASN A 41 -11.69 -23.07 -21.89
CA ASN A 41 -10.57 -22.12 -21.85
C ASN A 41 -10.10 -21.70 -23.23
N ALA A 42 -10.06 -22.63 -24.20
CA ALA A 42 -9.72 -22.31 -25.59
C ALA A 42 -10.76 -21.37 -26.22
N LEU A 43 -12.06 -21.67 -26.05
CA LEU A 43 -13.16 -20.80 -26.49
C LEU A 43 -13.07 -19.41 -25.87
N MET A 44 -12.81 -19.33 -24.56
CA MET A 44 -12.68 -18.08 -23.83
C MET A 44 -11.48 -17.27 -24.29
N THR A 45 -10.34 -17.93 -24.53
CA THR A 45 -9.12 -17.29 -25.06
C THR A 45 -9.39 -16.71 -26.44
N GLN A 46 -10.13 -17.44 -27.29
CA GLN A 46 -10.51 -16.98 -28.62
C GLN A 46 -11.47 -15.79 -28.55
N CYS A 47 -12.54 -15.88 -27.76
CA CYS A 47 -13.51 -14.79 -27.57
C CYS A 47 -12.82 -13.51 -27.09
N ILE A 48 -12.00 -13.58 -26.04
CA ILE A 48 -11.29 -12.43 -25.48
C ILE A 48 -10.19 -11.94 -26.44
N GLY A 49 -9.44 -12.85 -27.05
CA GLY A 49 -8.39 -12.50 -28.01
C GLY A 49 -8.96 -11.71 -29.18
N THR A 50 -10.12 -12.11 -29.71
CA THR A 50 -10.76 -11.37 -30.80
C THR A 50 -11.26 -9.99 -30.36
N VAL A 51 -11.82 -9.87 -29.15
CA VAL A 51 -12.24 -8.56 -28.58
C VAL A 51 -11.07 -7.61 -28.39
N LEU A 52 -9.94 -8.13 -27.95
CA LEU A 52 -8.73 -7.35 -27.69
C LEU A 52 -7.84 -7.17 -28.93
N GLY A 53 -8.20 -7.77 -30.08
CA GLY A 53 -7.36 -7.79 -31.27
C GLY A 53 -6.01 -8.48 -31.04
N ALA A 54 -5.97 -9.52 -30.21
CA ALA A 54 -4.76 -10.18 -29.74
C ALA A 54 -4.69 -11.65 -30.18
N ASP A 55 -3.52 -12.03 -30.70
CA ASP A 55 -3.17 -13.43 -31.02
C ASP A 55 -2.73 -14.21 -29.78
N ARG A 56 -2.63 -15.54 -29.92
CA ARG A 56 -2.19 -16.45 -28.84
C ARG A 56 -0.86 -16.05 -28.18
N THR A 57 0.05 -15.43 -28.92
CA THR A 57 1.36 -14.97 -28.41
C THR A 57 1.26 -13.69 -27.58
N ASN A 58 0.27 -12.85 -27.84
CA ASN A 58 0.12 -11.51 -27.25
C ASN A 58 -1.09 -11.41 -26.33
N PHE A 59 -1.87 -12.49 -26.23
CA PHE A 59 -3.10 -12.59 -25.47
C PHE A 59 -2.93 -12.11 -24.03
N TRP A 60 -1.91 -12.61 -23.31
CA TRP A 60 -1.69 -12.23 -21.91
C TRP A 60 -1.34 -10.76 -21.75
N THR A 61 -0.52 -10.22 -22.65
CA THR A 61 -0.19 -8.79 -22.65
C THR A 61 -1.44 -7.94 -22.88
N ALA A 62 -2.28 -8.30 -23.85
CA ALA A 62 -3.49 -7.57 -24.15
C ALA A 62 -4.53 -7.69 -23.02
N TYR A 63 -4.75 -8.90 -22.50
CA TYR A 63 -5.64 -9.18 -21.38
C TYR A 63 -5.23 -8.43 -20.12
N CYS A 64 -3.93 -8.29 -19.86
CA CYS A 64 -3.43 -7.61 -18.66
C CYS A 64 -3.35 -6.09 -18.80
N ASN A 65 -3.23 -5.57 -20.02
CA ASN A 65 -3.32 -4.13 -20.26
C ASN A 65 -4.76 -3.60 -20.17
N ASN A 66 -5.75 -4.45 -20.45
CA ASN A 66 -7.16 -4.08 -20.36
C ASN A 66 -7.97 -5.22 -19.73
N PRO A 67 -7.77 -5.48 -18.43
CA PRO A 67 -8.49 -6.55 -17.77
C PRO A 67 -9.97 -6.17 -17.66
N PRO A 68 -10.86 -7.14 -17.84
CA PRO A 68 -12.29 -6.92 -17.63
C PRO A 68 -12.64 -6.53 -16.20
N ASN A 69 -13.72 -5.75 -16.05
CA ASN A 69 -14.18 -5.26 -14.74
C ASN A 69 -14.89 -6.34 -13.89
N ASP A 70 -15.74 -7.18 -14.51
CA ASP A 70 -16.72 -7.97 -13.74
C ASP A 70 -16.31 -9.42 -13.48
N ASN A 71 -15.49 -10.01 -14.34
CA ASN A 71 -15.10 -11.42 -14.26
C ASN A 71 -13.59 -11.59 -14.31
N CYS A 72 -13.10 -12.64 -13.64
CA CYS A 72 -11.68 -12.91 -13.50
C CYS A 72 -11.29 -14.31 -14.01
N PRO A 73 -11.62 -14.62 -15.29
CA PRO A 73 -11.60 -15.96 -15.91
C PRO A 73 -10.24 -16.67 -15.89
N TYR A 74 -9.15 -15.93 -15.68
CA TYR A 74 -7.80 -16.50 -15.61
C TYR A 74 -7.09 -16.16 -14.30
N GLY A 75 -7.81 -15.59 -13.34
CA GLY A 75 -7.25 -15.04 -12.12
C GLY A 75 -6.48 -13.75 -12.36
N TYR A 76 -5.59 -13.44 -11.41
CA TYR A 76 -4.76 -12.24 -11.48
C TYR A 76 -3.81 -12.30 -12.67
N CYS A 77 -3.66 -11.14 -13.30
CA CYS A 77 -2.65 -10.96 -14.31
C CYS A 77 -1.25 -11.14 -13.74
N PRO A 78 -0.44 -12.07 -14.27
CA PRO A 78 0.96 -12.16 -13.90
C PRO A 78 1.69 -10.98 -14.54
N ASN A 79 1.71 -9.84 -13.86
CA ASN A 79 2.62 -8.76 -14.24
C ASN A 79 4.05 -9.31 -14.08
N THR A 80 4.73 -9.53 -15.21
CA THR A 80 6.16 -9.92 -15.26
C THR A 80 7.08 -8.80 -14.80
N ASP A 81 6.52 -7.63 -14.54
CA ASP A 81 7.25 -6.43 -14.15
C ASP A 81 7.85 -6.55 -12.75
N VAL A 82 8.65 -5.56 -12.37
CA VAL A 82 9.33 -5.41 -11.05
C VAL A 82 8.37 -5.53 -9.86
N ALA A 83 7.06 -5.50 -10.10
CA ALA A 83 5.97 -5.76 -9.18
C ALA A 83 5.47 -7.23 -9.14
N GLY A 84 6.20 -8.21 -9.67
CA GLY A 84 5.85 -9.62 -9.55
C GLY A 84 5.78 -10.11 -8.10
N GLN A 85 4.96 -11.13 -7.82
CA GLN A 85 4.79 -11.65 -6.45
C GLN A 85 6.13 -12.07 -5.81
N LEU A 86 7.05 -12.64 -6.59
CA LEU A 86 8.36 -13.06 -6.13
C LEU A 86 9.29 -11.88 -5.78
N THR A 87 9.30 -10.81 -6.57
CA THR A 87 10.14 -9.62 -6.27
C THR A 87 9.67 -8.94 -4.98
N ARG A 88 8.36 -8.94 -4.74
CA ARG A 88 7.77 -8.40 -3.51
C ARG A 88 8.04 -9.27 -2.28
N ILE A 89 7.97 -10.60 -2.42
CA ILE A 89 8.38 -11.53 -1.34
C ILE A 89 9.87 -11.34 -1.04
N ALA A 90 10.72 -11.23 -2.07
CA ALA A 90 12.14 -10.94 -1.89
C ALA A 90 12.36 -9.62 -1.15
N ALA A 91 11.66 -8.54 -1.53
CA ALA A 91 11.73 -7.26 -0.83
C ALA A 91 11.32 -7.36 0.64
N TYR A 92 10.27 -8.14 0.96
CA TYR A 92 9.87 -8.40 2.34
C TYR A 92 10.96 -9.14 3.14
N ILE A 93 11.53 -10.21 2.57
CA ILE A 93 12.62 -10.98 3.20
C ILE A 93 13.85 -10.09 3.40
N THR A 94 14.20 -9.27 2.42
CA THR A 94 15.29 -8.28 2.54
C THR A 94 15.00 -7.30 3.67
N SER A 95 13.80 -6.74 3.75
CA SER A 95 13.43 -5.82 4.84
C SER A 95 13.51 -6.50 6.21
N PHE A 96 13.08 -7.75 6.33
CA PHE A 96 13.20 -8.53 7.56
C PHE A 96 14.66 -8.80 7.94
N ALA A 97 15.50 -9.22 6.98
CA ALA A 97 16.93 -9.44 7.20
C ALA A 97 17.63 -8.14 7.62
N THR A 98 17.32 -7.01 6.98
CA THR A 98 17.82 -5.69 7.36
C THR A 98 17.39 -5.31 8.77
N ALA A 99 16.19 -5.71 9.21
CA ALA A 99 15.73 -5.55 10.59
C ALA A 99 16.63 -6.28 11.59
N CYS A 100 16.92 -7.55 11.31
CA CYS A 100 17.80 -8.35 12.14
C CYS A 100 19.21 -7.75 12.20
N VAL A 101 19.75 -7.27 11.07
CA VAL A 101 21.06 -6.61 11.02
C VAL A 101 21.08 -5.33 11.85
N LEU A 102 20.03 -4.49 11.76
CA LEU A 102 19.90 -3.28 12.57
C LEU A 102 19.79 -3.58 14.07
N ALA A 103 19.13 -4.67 14.44
CA ALA A 103 19.05 -5.11 15.83
C ALA A 103 20.40 -5.62 16.37
N MET A 104 21.24 -6.22 15.52
CA MET A 104 22.55 -6.73 15.90
C MET A 104 23.66 -5.66 15.90
N VAL A 105 23.55 -4.64 15.06
CA VAL A 105 24.59 -3.61 14.90
C VAL A 105 24.07 -2.26 15.37
N GLU A 106 24.60 -1.82 16.50
CA GLU A 106 24.19 -0.58 17.15
C GLU A 106 24.48 0.64 16.25
N ASN A 107 23.41 1.35 15.88
CA ASN A 107 23.44 2.71 15.29
C ASN A 107 24.26 2.92 14.01
N ARG A 108 23.97 2.16 12.94
CA ARG A 108 24.45 2.49 11.58
C ARG A 108 23.44 3.39 10.86
N PRO A 109 23.67 4.72 10.73
CA PRO A 109 22.74 5.63 10.06
C PRO A 109 22.53 5.27 8.58
N ASP A 110 23.55 4.70 7.92
CA ASP A 110 23.51 4.33 6.50
C ASP A 110 22.38 3.33 6.20
N VAL A 111 22.17 2.36 7.09
CA VAL A 111 21.13 1.34 6.92
C VAL A 111 19.74 1.96 7.07
N VAL A 112 19.60 2.92 7.98
CA VAL A 112 18.33 3.65 8.17
C VAL A 112 18.01 4.49 6.94
N TRP A 113 19.01 5.16 6.35
CA TRP A 113 18.83 5.93 5.12
C TRP A 113 18.49 5.04 3.91
N ALA A 114 19.13 3.88 3.77
CA ALA A 114 18.81 2.91 2.72
C ALA A 114 17.36 2.39 2.86
N GLN A 115 16.93 2.10 4.09
CA GLN A 115 15.55 1.66 4.35
C GLN A 115 14.54 2.78 4.08
N LEU A 116 14.84 4.02 4.46
CA LEU A 116 14.02 5.20 4.15
C LEU A 116 13.81 5.36 2.64
N LEU A 117 14.88 5.32 1.85
CA LEU A 117 14.80 5.40 0.39
C LEU A 117 13.92 4.28 -0.20
N THR A 118 14.02 3.08 0.37
CA THR A 118 13.21 1.93 -0.06
C THR A 118 11.74 2.13 0.26
N ILE A 119 11.40 2.60 1.47
CA ILE A 119 10.03 2.91 1.89
C ILE A 119 9.42 3.97 0.97
N TYR A 120 10.13 5.07 0.70
CA TYR A 120 9.64 6.12 -0.19
C TYR A 120 9.48 5.65 -1.62
N SER A 121 10.42 4.87 -2.15
CA SER A 121 10.32 4.30 -3.50
C SER A 121 9.03 3.47 -3.65
N ILE A 122 8.75 2.60 -2.68
CA ILE A 122 7.55 1.76 -2.69
C ILE A 122 6.29 2.62 -2.53
N LEU A 123 6.25 3.55 -1.56
CA LEU A 123 5.08 4.40 -1.33
C LEU A 123 4.76 5.29 -2.54
N ILE A 124 5.76 5.95 -3.12
CA ILE A 124 5.58 6.84 -4.28
C ILE A 124 5.18 6.03 -5.52
N SER A 125 5.85 4.92 -5.80
CA SER A 125 5.51 4.06 -6.94
C SER A 125 4.08 3.54 -6.83
N THR A 126 3.68 3.10 -5.64
CA THR A 126 2.32 2.61 -5.38
C THR A 126 1.29 3.73 -5.52
N PHE A 127 1.58 4.92 -4.99
CA PHE A 127 0.72 6.09 -5.09
C PHE A 127 0.51 6.53 -6.54
N ILE A 128 1.59 6.61 -7.33
CA ILE A 128 1.52 6.92 -8.77
C ILE A 128 0.70 5.87 -9.52
N SER A 129 0.85 4.58 -9.17
CA SER A 129 0.13 3.48 -9.80
C SER A 129 -1.37 3.52 -9.51
N VAL A 130 -1.76 3.95 -8.31
CA VAL A 130 -3.17 4.16 -7.96
C VAL A 130 -3.73 5.40 -8.66
N LEU A 131 -2.98 6.50 -8.72
CA LEU A 131 -3.41 7.73 -9.38
C LEU A 131 -3.55 7.61 -10.90
N HIS A 132 -2.73 6.79 -11.56
CA HIS A 132 -2.78 6.58 -13.03
C HIS A 132 -3.95 5.70 -13.50
N GLY A 133 -4.87 5.32 -12.60
CA GLY A 133 -6.15 4.75 -12.96
C GLY A 133 -6.11 3.23 -13.14
N ASN A 134 -6.56 2.51 -12.11
CA ASN A 134 -6.84 1.08 -12.11
C ASN A 134 -5.71 0.17 -12.62
N GLN A 135 -4.45 0.60 -12.64
CA GLN A 135 -3.35 -0.29 -13.03
C GLN A 135 -2.87 -1.17 -11.88
N LEU A 136 -3.17 -0.77 -10.65
CA LEU A 136 -2.77 -1.51 -9.46
C LEU A 136 -3.92 -2.39 -8.95
N GLY A 137 -3.69 -3.70 -8.94
CA GLY A 137 -4.58 -4.63 -8.24
C GLY A 137 -4.55 -4.42 -6.73
N ARG A 138 -5.67 -4.70 -6.04
CA ARG A 138 -5.77 -4.53 -4.58
C ARG A 138 -4.72 -5.31 -3.80
N VAL A 139 -4.48 -6.57 -4.19
CA VAL A 139 -3.42 -7.43 -3.62
C VAL A 139 -2.06 -6.75 -3.70
N HIS A 140 -1.81 -6.01 -4.78
CA HIS A 140 -0.55 -5.32 -4.98
C HIS A 140 -0.40 -4.11 -4.03
N ALA A 141 -1.47 -3.37 -3.79
CA ALA A 141 -1.49 -2.29 -2.80
C ALA A 141 -1.28 -2.83 -1.38
N GLU A 142 -1.98 -3.90 -1.02
CA GLU A 142 -1.90 -4.50 0.31
C GLU A 142 -0.53 -5.11 0.60
N LEU A 143 0.10 -5.74 -0.39
CA LEU A 143 1.45 -6.26 -0.22
C LEU A 143 2.49 -5.14 -0.12
N ALA A 144 2.30 -4.02 -0.84
CA ALA A 144 3.14 -2.84 -0.66
C ALA A 144 3.00 -2.27 0.77
N LEU A 145 1.77 -2.21 1.28
CA LEU A 145 1.50 -1.87 2.69
C LEU A 145 2.18 -2.84 3.65
N LEU A 146 2.16 -4.13 3.37
CA LEU A 146 2.82 -5.13 4.21
C LEU A 146 4.35 -4.96 4.24
N ILE A 147 4.97 -4.66 3.10
CA ILE A 147 6.42 -4.41 3.03
C ILE A 147 6.77 -3.11 3.76
N VAL A 148 6.01 -2.04 3.56
CA VAL A 148 6.25 -0.76 4.23
C VAL A 148 5.99 -0.90 5.74
N GLY A 149 4.92 -1.57 6.14
CA GLY A 149 4.56 -1.86 7.53
C GLY A 149 5.35 -3.00 8.17
N SER A 150 6.52 -3.34 7.63
CA SER A 150 7.36 -4.40 8.17
C SER A 150 7.80 -4.10 9.61
N PRO A 151 8.21 -5.12 10.40
CA PRO A 151 8.67 -4.92 11.77
C PRO A 151 9.79 -3.88 11.89
N LEU A 152 10.64 -3.76 10.87
CA LEU A 152 11.72 -2.77 10.83
C LEU A 152 11.18 -1.34 10.79
N THR A 153 10.26 -1.07 9.87
CA THR A 153 9.69 0.26 9.72
C THR A 153 8.88 0.63 10.96
N CYS A 154 8.14 -0.32 11.54
CA CYS A 154 7.48 -0.15 12.83
C CYS A 154 8.47 0.20 13.95
N TYR A 155 9.61 -0.49 14.04
CA TYR A 155 10.66 -0.16 15.00
C TYR A 155 11.19 1.27 14.81
N LEU A 156 11.46 1.67 13.55
CA LEU A 156 11.93 3.03 13.24
C LEU A 156 10.90 4.10 13.61
N TRP A 157 9.61 3.85 13.37
CA TRP A 157 8.55 4.76 13.78
C TRP A 157 8.41 4.84 15.30
N LEU A 158 8.46 3.72 16.01
CA LEU A 158 8.43 3.69 17.48
C LEU A 158 9.64 4.43 18.07
N GLN A 159 10.83 4.25 17.52
CA GLN A 159 12.02 4.98 17.92
C GLN A 159 11.86 6.49 17.67
N THR A 160 11.30 6.88 16.53
CA THR A 160 11.01 8.27 16.18
C THR A 160 10.04 8.90 17.19
N ILE A 161 8.95 8.19 17.48
CA ILE A 161 7.95 8.58 18.48
C ILE A 161 8.62 8.74 19.85
N TYR A 162 9.43 7.77 20.28
CA TYR A 162 10.14 7.82 21.55
C TYR A 162 11.07 9.04 21.62
N SER A 163 11.84 9.32 20.55
CA SER A 163 12.70 10.51 20.49
C SER A 163 11.91 11.82 20.57
N LEU A 164 10.69 11.88 20.00
CA LEU A 164 9.81 13.05 20.09
C LEU A 164 9.22 13.22 21.50
N ILE A 165 8.79 12.13 22.14
CA ILE A 165 8.29 12.16 23.52
C ILE A 165 9.37 12.67 24.47
N TRP A 166 10.62 12.25 24.26
CA TRP A 166 11.77 12.63 25.08
C TRP A 166 12.64 13.69 24.40
N PHE A 167 12.05 14.63 23.65
CA PHE A 167 12.75 15.62 22.83
C PHE A 167 13.89 16.33 23.56
N ARG A 168 13.73 16.65 24.85
CA ARG A 168 14.75 17.35 25.65
C ARG A 168 15.97 16.50 26.03
N ARG A 169 15.88 15.17 26.03
CA ARG A 169 16.98 14.28 26.40
C ARG A 169 17.90 13.94 25.23
N PHE A 170 17.42 14.15 24.00
CA PHE A 170 18.18 13.87 22.80
C PHE A 170 18.88 15.13 22.28
N LYS A 171 20.14 14.98 21.87
CA LYS A 171 20.84 16.01 21.10
C LYS A 171 20.32 15.97 19.67
N TRP A 172 19.82 17.10 19.19
CA TRP A 172 19.24 17.21 17.85
C TRP A 172 20.29 17.76 16.89
N ASP A 173 20.90 16.85 16.14
CA ASP A 173 21.72 17.22 14.98
C ASP A 173 20.84 17.37 13.74
N ALA A 174 21.29 18.14 12.75
CA ALA A 174 20.56 18.37 11.49
C ALA A 174 20.12 17.06 10.81
N THR A 175 21.00 16.05 10.82
CA THR A 175 20.72 14.71 10.28
C THR A 175 19.61 13.99 11.05
N SER A 176 19.58 14.14 12.39
CA SER A 176 18.55 13.53 13.24
C SER A 176 17.18 14.19 13.01
N ILE A 177 17.16 15.52 12.87
CA ILE A 177 15.95 16.28 12.55
C ILE A 177 15.41 15.85 11.18
N ALA A 178 16.26 15.82 10.14
CA ALA A 178 15.85 15.41 8.80
C ALA A 178 15.29 13.98 8.79
N ARG A 179 15.99 13.03 9.43
CA ARG A 179 15.53 11.65 9.56
C ARG A 179 14.15 11.55 10.23
N THR A 180 13.95 12.30 11.31
CA THR A 180 12.70 12.33 12.08
C THR A 180 11.54 12.85 11.22
N ILE A 181 11.74 13.96 10.49
CA ILE A 181 10.73 14.54 9.59
C ILE A 181 10.36 13.55 8.47
N LEU A 182 11.35 12.89 7.88
CA LEU A 182 11.12 11.90 6.83
C LEU A 182 10.35 10.69 7.37
N LEU A 183 10.72 10.15 8.54
CA LEU A 183 9.99 9.02 9.14
C LEU A 183 8.54 9.38 9.48
N ILE A 184 8.28 10.58 10.02
CA ILE A 184 6.92 11.07 10.29
C ILE A 184 6.13 11.20 8.97
N SER A 185 6.70 11.83 7.95
CA SER A 185 5.98 12.02 6.69
C SER A 185 5.72 10.69 5.96
N ALA A 186 6.68 9.75 5.96
CA ALA A 186 6.47 8.39 5.47
C ALA A 186 5.33 7.68 6.23
N PHE A 187 5.27 7.87 7.55
CA PHE A 187 4.22 7.30 8.38
C PHE A 187 2.82 7.89 8.07
N VAL A 188 2.73 9.19 7.84
CA VAL A 188 1.48 9.86 7.43
C VAL A 188 1.03 9.34 6.06
N ILE A 189 1.93 9.27 5.08
CA ILE A 189 1.64 8.73 3.74
C ILE A 189 1.17 7.26 3.84
N TYR A 190 1.85 6.44 4.65
CA TYR A 190 1.45 5.07 4.91
C TYR A 190 0.03 4.98 5.48
N THR A 191 -0.28 5.78 6.51
CA THR A 191 -1.61 5.77 7.15
C THR A 191 -2.70 6.23 6.19
N LEU A 192 -2.44 7.29 5.40
CA LEU A 192 -3.36 7.71 4.35
C LEU A 192 -3.59 6.58 3.35
N PHE A 193 -2.53 5.91 2.91
CA PHE A 193 -2.61 4.83 1.95
C PHE A 193 -3.42 3.64 2.49
N VAL A 194 -3.21 3.27 3.76
CA VAL A 194 -4.06 2.29 4.47
C VAL A 194 -5.53 2.70 4.42
N VAL A 195 -5.86 3.93 4.82
CA VAL A 195 -7.24 4.41 4.82
C VAL A 195 -7.83 4.35 3.42
N PHE A 196 -7.07 4.77 2.39
CA PHE A 196 -7.50 4.66 1.00
C PHE A 196 -7.76 3.21 0.57
N THR A 197 -6.94 2.24 0.99
CA THR A 197 -7.17 0.82 0.68
C THR A 197 -8.34 0.19 1.44
N LEU A 198 -8.72 0.73 2.59
CA LEU A 198 -9.82 0.23 3.43
C LEU A 198 -11.17 0.85 3.06
N VAL A 199 -11.18 2.10 2.60
CA VAL A 199 -12.39 2.79 2.18
C VAL A 199 -12.79 2.29 0.79
N ASP A 200 -13.38 1.09 0.75
CA ASP A 200 -14.12 0.62 -0.41
C ASP A 200 -15.33 1.53 -0.62
N LYS A 201 -15.25 2.44 -1.60
CA LYS A 201 -16.45 3.12 -2.07
C LYS A 201 -17.28 2.10 -2.84
N ALA A 202 -18.46 1.80 -2.30
CA ALA A 202 -19.44 0.80 -2.77
C ALA A 202 -20.01 1.05 -4.20
N GLY A 203 -19.16 1.33 -5.19
CA GLY A 203 -19.56 1.57 -6.57
C GLY A 203 -18.44 2.05 -7.50
N ASN A 204 -17.31 2.55 -6.97
CA ASN A 204 -16.16 2.98 -7.77
C ASN A 204 -14.89 2.28 -7.25
N SER A 205 -14.64 1.07 -7.71
CA SER A 205 -13.42 0.33 -7.38
C SER A 205 -12.21 1.07 -7.96
N MET A 206 -11.38 1.67 -7.09
CA MET A 206 -10.11 2.31 -7.48
C MET A 206 -9.02 1.29 -7.85
N PHE A 207 -9.28 0.01 -7.58
CA PHE A 207 -8.38 -1.09 -7.87
C PHE A 207 -8.93 -1.89 -9.05
N SER A 208 -8.03 -2.36 -9.91
CA SER A 208 -8.39 -3.32 -10.95
C SER A 208 -8.54 -4.72 -10.37
N GLN A 209 -9.35 -5.54 -11.05
CA GLN A 209 -9.56 -6.96 -10.74
C GLN A 209 -10.12 -7.22 -9.33
N GLU A 210 -11.04 -6.39 -8.84
CA GLU A 210 -11.67 -6.60 -7.52
C GLU A 210 -12.50 -7.91 -7.46
N SER A 211 -13.07 -8.34 -8.59
CA SER A 211 -13.77 -9.63 -8.71
C SER A 211 -12.84 -10.82 -8.48
N CYS A 212 -11.58 -10.76 -8.94
CA CYS A 212 -10.53 -11.76 -8.64
C CYS A 212 -10.26 -11.84 -7.13
N TYR A 213 -10.31 -10.70 -6.45
CA TYR A 213 -10.00 -10.57 -5.04
C TYR A 213 -11.00 -11.33 -4.17
N LYS A 214 -12.30 -11.11 -4.38
CA LYS A 214 -13.39 -11.71 -3.59
C LYS A 214 -13.41 -13.24 -3.63
N LYS A 215 -12.86 -13.85 -4.70
CA LYS A 215 -12.88 -15.30 -4.90
C LYS A 215 -11.70 -16.05 -4.22
N LYS A 216 -10.60 -15.36 -3.89
CA LYS A 216 -9.37 -15.97 -3.34
C LYS A 216 -8.92 -15.41 -1.99
N VAL A 217 -9.81 -14.70 -1.28
CA VAL A 217 -9.52 -14.05 0.02
C VAL A 217 -8.90 -15.00 1.04
N GLY A 218 -9.23 -16.30 0.99
CA GLY A 218 -8.73 -17.30 1.96
C GLY A 218 -7.21 -17.47 2.00
N LEU A 219 -6.48 -17.32 0.89
CA LEU A 219 -5.02 -17.51 0.88
C LEU A 219 -4.27 -16.34 1.54
N PHE A 220 -4.81 -15.13 1.42
CA PHE A 220 -4.19 -13.92 1.93
C PHE A 220 -4.83 -13.39 3.22
N ALA A 221 -5.93 -14.01 3.68
CA ALA A 221 -6.62 -13.71 4.93
C ALA A 221 -5.71 -13.49 6.15
N PRO A 222 -4.69 -14.33 6.43
CA PRO A 222 -3.81 -14.09 7.59
C PRO A 222 -2.97 -12.81 7.43
N PHE A 223 -2.55 -12.46 6.21
CA PHE A 223 -1.87 -11.20 5.95
C PHE A 223 -2.81 -10.01 6.13
N PHE A 224 -4.08 -10.13 5.73
CA PHE A 224 -5.09 -9.09 5.94
C PHE A 224 -5.46 -8.88 7.40
N LEU A 225 -5.53 -9.95 8.19
CA LEU A 225 -5.67 -9.86 9.65
C LEU A 225 -4.48 -9.15 10.27
N LEU A 226 -3.27 -9.41 9.77
CA LEU A 226 -2.05 -8.76 10.25
C LEU A 226 -2.00 -7.28 9.86
N THR A 227 -2.41 -6.92 8.64
CA THR A 227 -2.51 -5.53 8.19
C THR A 227 -3.59 -4.78 8.96
N ASN A 228 -4.80 -5.32 9.07
CA ASN A 228 -5.88 -4.69 9.84
C ASN A 228 -5.51 -4.55 11.33
N GLY A 229 -4.96 -5.60 11.92
CA GLY A 229 -4.46 -5.57 13.30
C GLY A 229 -3.34 -4.54 13.47
N GLY A 230 -2.37 -4.53 12.56
CA GLY A 230 -1.26 -3.58 12.56
C GLY A 230 -1.72 -2.13 12.44
N VAL A 231 -2.71 -1.86 11.59
CA VAL A 231 -3.30 -0.52 11.42
C VAL A 231 -4.02 -0.07 12.68
N VAL A 232 -4.83 -0.94 13.29
CA VAL A 232 -5.54 -0.62 14.53
C VAL A 232 -4.54 -0.38 15.66
N ILE A 233 -3.52 -1.23 15.79
CA ILE A 233 -2.48 -1.12 16.81
C ILE A 233 -1.66 0.17 16.60
N CYS A 234 -1.17 0.42 15.39
CA CYS A 234 -0.42 1.64 15.06
C CYS A 234 -1.27 2.89 15.27
N GLY A 235 -2.52 2.90 14.81
CA GLY A 235 -3.45 4.01 15.01
C GLY A 235 -3.72 4.30 16.49
N ALA A 236 -3.92 3.26 17.30
CA ALA A 236 -4.07 3.39 18.74
C ALA A 236 -2.79 3.98 19.39
N ILE A 237 -1.62 3.47 19.03
CA ILE A 237 -0.33 3.97 19.54
C ILE A 237 -0.17 5.46 19.23
N LEU A 238 -0.44 5.88 18.00
CA LEU A 238 -0.38 7.31 17.65
C LEU A 238 -1.35 8.15 18.46
N LEU A 239 -2.57 7.69 18.65
CA LEU A 239 -3.59 8.44 19.39
C LEU A 239 -3.11 8.65 20.82
N PHE A 240 -2.57 7.59 21.45
CA PHE A 240 -1.93 7.70 22.77
C PHE A 240 -0.77 8.69 22.79
N VAL A 241 0.11 8.65 21.78
CA VAL A 241 1.25 9.58 21.66
C VAL A 241 0.77 11.02 21.54
N ASN A 242 -0.23 11.29 20.69
CA ASN A 242 -0.80 12.62 20.52
C ASN A 242 -1.45 13.13 21.81
N ILE A 243 -2.22 12.30 22.52
CA ILE A 243 -2.78 12.65 23.83
C ILE A 243 -1.66 12.97 24.82
N PHE A 244 -0.60 12.16 24.86
CA PHE A 244 0.52 12.39 25.78
C PHE A 244 1.23 13.72 25.50
N ILE A 245 1.48 14.03 24.22
CA ILE A 245 2.06 15.32 23.79
C ILE A 245 1.17 16.48 24.23
N LEU A 246 -0.15 16.37 24.04
CA LEU A 246 -1.11 17.41 24.46
C LEU A 246 -1.14 17.61 25.98
N VAL A 247 -1.08 16.52 26.76
CA VAL A 247 -1.05 16.56 28.23
C VAL A 247 0.22 17.26 28.72
N GLU A 248 1.39 16.86 28.23
CA GLU A 248 2.66 17.47 28.59
C GLU A 248 2.73 18.95 28.17
N TRP A 249 2.21 19.27 26.98
CA TRP A 249 2.11 20.65 26.52
C TRP A 249 1.25 21.51 27.47
N ASN A 250 0.09 21.01 27.89
CA ASN A 250 -0.81 21.73 28.81
C ASN A 250 -0.22 21.87 30.21
N ARG A 251 0.47 20.86 30.75
CA ARG A 251 1.16 20.96 32.05
C ARG A 251 2.18 22.09 32.04
N HIS A 252 2.87 22.31 30.93
CA HIS A 252 3.90 23.34 30.83
C HIS A 252 3.37 24.74 30.46
N ALA A 253 2.28 24.83 29.69
CA ALA A 253 1.60 26.11 29.44
C ALA A 253 1.10 26.77 30.75
N GLY A 254 0.78 25.96 31.77
CA GLY A 254 0.43 26.45 33.11
C GLY A 254 1.61 27.07 33.87
N CYS A 255 2.83 26.56 33.70
CA CYS A 255 4.02 27.08 34.41
C CYS A 255 4.60 28.36 33.80
N GLY A 256 4.39 28.61 32.50
CA GLY A 256 4.99 29.75 31.79
C GLY A 256 4.29 31.11 31.99
N ARG A 257 3.08 31.15 32.58
CA ARG A 257 2.32 32.40 32.75
C ARG A 257 2.66 33.21 34.01
N SER A 258 3.52 32.71 34.90
CA SER A 258 3.88 33.38 36.16
C SER A 258 5.18 34.21 36.09
N MET A 259 5.51 34.82 34.94
CA MET A 259 6.71 35.68 34.80
C MET A 259 6.43 37.03 34.10
N ARG A 260 5.27 37.64 34.39
CA ARG A 260 5.07 39.09 34.21
C ARG A 260 4.32 39.70 35.39
N THR A 261 4.90 39.57 36.56
CA THR A 261 4.68 40.54 37.64
C THR A 261 6.06 40.96 38.13
N PRO A 262 6.51 42.19 37.85
CA PRO A 262 7.73 42.69 38.45
C PRO A 262 7.53 42.81 39.96
N ALA A 263 8.38 42.10 40.70
CA ALA A 263 8.79 42.31 42.07
C ALA A 263 7.68 42.44 43.15
N SER A 264 7.54 41.40 43.97
CA SER A 264 8.01 41.46 45.37
C SER A 264 7.65 40.19 46.15
N SER A 265 8.61 39.77 46.97
CA SER A 265 8.52 38.78 48.06
C SER A 265 8.55 37.28 47.70
N LEU A 266 9.41 36.60 48.47
CA LEU A 266 9.81 35.21 48.41
C LEU A 266 8.63 34.22 48.55
N SER A 267 8.61 33.18 47.72
CA SER A 267 8.09 31.88 48.14
C SER A 267 8.63 30.71 47.30
N PRO A 268 8.66 29.49 47.88
CA PRO A 268 9.66 28.48 47.54
C PRO A 268 9.16 27.42 46.55
N GLY A 269 10.11 26.98 45.72
CA GLY A 269 10.36 25.58 45.38
C GLY A 269 9.20 24.74 44.83
N CYS A 270 9.07 24.68 43.50
CA CYS A 270 8.59 23.46 42.86
C CYS A 270 9.69 22.39 42.99
N HIS A 271 9.59 21.57 44.04
CA HIS A 271 10.32 20.31 44.11
C HIS A 271 9.65 19.30 43.17
N SER A 272 10.39 18.90 42.14
CA SER A 272 10.18 17.70 41.33
C SER A 272 10.76 16.48 42.03
#